data_AF-A0A9P3CPV3-F1
#
_entry.id   AF-A0A9P3CPV3-F1
#
_cell.length_a   1.000
_cell.length_b   1.000
_cell.length_c   1.000
_cell.angle_alpha   90.00
_cell.angle_beta   90.00
_cell.angle_gamma   90.00
#
_symmetry.space_group_name_H-M   'P 1'
#
loop_
_entity.id
_entity.type
_entity.pdbx_description
1 polymer ?
#
loop_
_entity_poly.entity_id
_entity_poly.type
_entity_poly.pdbx_seq_one_letter_code
_entity_poly.pdbx_strand_id
1 'polypeptide(L)'
;MFALYFALIVAFSGSVLASPLEIRQSTASAICSNYNGTYKLTRLTAPAKGLGTQPSGSTLWNLSLNDTTAAYRQSVTGFGAAITDATVVNWNRLSSSQQTSLMNILMTSSPSNSANFSLMRHTIGSSDLSATAYTYDDNNGNPDPQLTNFALGPNGTAMASLLAKMRTAAPRMTLLGSSWSAPGWMKRNGVLTGNANNNNLQYTYLNSTETDY
;
A
#
# COMPACT_ATOMS: atom_id res chain seq x y z
N MET A 1 -13.74 -43.71 17.68
CA MET A 1 -12.94 -42.84 18.55
C MET A 1 -12.67 -41.55 17.77
N PHE A 2 -13.55 -40.56 17.90
CA PHE A 2 -13.48 -39.30 17.15
C PHE A 2 -12.45 -38.37 17.82
N ALA A 3 -11.37 -38.04 17.11
CA ALA A 3 -10.42 -37.02 17.54
C ALA A 3 -10.84 -35.67 16.94
N LEU A 4 -11.41 -34.83 17.79
CA LEU A 4 -11.78 -33.45 17.47
C LEU A 4 -10.51 -32.59 17.50
N TYR A 5 -9.99 -32.18 16.34
CA TYR A 5 -8.90 -31.21 16.27
C TYR A 5 -9.46 -29.81 16.56
N PHE A 6 -9.21 -29.30 17.76
CA PHE A 6 -9.44 -27.90 18.11
C PHE A 6 -8.36 -27.04 17.42
N ALA A 7 -8.76 -26.24 16.44
CA ALA A 7 -7.92 -25.17 15.90
C ALA A 7 -7.84 -24.04 16.94
N LEU A 8 -6.68 -23.86 17.56
CA LEU A 8 -6.37 -22.75 18.44
C LEU A 8 -6.30 -21.45 17.61
N ILE A 9 -7.37 -20.66 17.61
CA ILE A 9 -7.33 -19.28 17.12
C ILE A 9 -6.59 -18.45 18.17
N VAL A 10 -5.30 -18.22 17.94
CA VAL A 10 -4.53 -17.25 18.72
C VAL A 10 -4.96 -15.85 18.28
N ALA A 11 -5.90 -15.26 19.01
CA ALA A 11 -6.21 -13.85 18.90
C ALA A 11 -5.02 -13.04 19.45
N PHE A 12 -4.19 -12.50 18.57
CA PHE A 12 -3.24 -11.46 18.96
C PHE A 12 -4.06 -10.23 19.36
N SER A 13 -4.11 -9.95 20.66
CA SER A 13 -4.44 -8.62 21.19
C SER A 13 -3.31 -7.67 20.82
N GLY A 14 -3.31 -7.22 19.57
CA GLY A 14 -2.42 -6.18 19.09
C GLY A 14 -2.66 -4.93 19.92
N SER A 15 -1.64 -4.52 20.67
CA SER A 15 -1.52 -3.18 21.22
C SER A 15 -1.87 -2.20 20.11
N VAL A 16 -2.75 -1.24 20.39
CA VAL A 16 -3.07 -0.15 19.45
C VAL A 16 -1.77 0.64 19.25
N LEU A 17 -0.96 0.24 18.27
CA LEU A 17 0.20 1.00 17.86
C LEU A 17 -0.35 2.30 17.31
N ALA A 18 -0.12 3.40 18.05
CA ALA A 18 -0.37 4.78 17.64
C ALA A 18 -0.25 4.96 16.11
N SER A 19 -1.12 5.74 15.49
CA SER A 19 -0.98 5.93 14.05
C SER A 19 0.38 6.58 13.73
N PRO A 20 1.06 6.27 12.61
CA PRO A 20 2.25 7.00 12.19
C PRO A 20 2.00 8.51 11.95
N LEU A 21 0.73 8.93 11.99
CA LEU A 21 0.28 10.32 11.89
C LEU A 21 0.24 11.06 13.24
N GLU A 22 0.54 10.40 14.37
CA GLU A 22 0.49 10.99 15.71
C GLU A 22 1.68 11.89 16.09
N ILE A 23 2.55 12.25 15.14
CA ILE A 23 3.60 13.24 15.41
C ILE A 23 2.95 14.63 15.50
N ARG A 24 2.44 14.97 16.68
CA ARG A 24 2.02 16.35 16.99
C ARG A 24 3.25 17.26 16.92
N GLN A 25 3.28 18.12 15.91
CA GLN A 25 4.29 19.17 15.81
C GLN A 25 4.00 20.23 16.87
N SER A 26 5.02 20.65 17.62
CA SER A 26 4.91 21.71 18.63
C SER A 26 4.82 23.12 18.03
N THR A 27 5.18 23.26 16.75
CA THR A 27 5.17 24.54 16.03
C THR A 27 4.57 24.36 14.63
N ALA A 28 4.01 25.44 14.09
CA ALA A 28 3.48 25.43 12.73
C ALA A 28 4.61 25.24 11.72
N SER A 29 4.38 24.39 10.71
CA SER A 29 5.29 24.20 9.58
C SER A 29 4.51 24.20 8.26
N ALA A 30 5.15 24.62 7.18
CA ALA A 30 4.54 24.70 5.87
C ALA A 30 5.46 24.11 4.78
N ILE A 31 4.86 23.38 3.84
CA ILE A 31 5.52 22.83 2.66
C ILE A 31 4.68 23.24 1.44
N CYS A 32 5.33 23.68 0.37
CA CYS A 32 4.67 24.13 -0.85
C CYS A 32 5.23 23.41 -2.08
N SER A 33 4.32 23.06 -2.98
CA SER A 33 4.61 22.70 -4.37
C SER A 33 3.67 23.51 -5.26
N ASN A 34 4.14 24.00 -6.40
CA ASN A 34 3.30 24.77 -7.32
C ASN A 34 3.44 24.31 -8.78
N TYR A 35 2.45 24.64 -9.59
CA TYR A 35 2.31 24.19 -10.98
C TYR A 35 3.54 24.52 -11.85
N ASN A 36 4.12 25.71 -11.71
CA ASN A 36 5.28 26.12 -12.51
C ASN A 36 6.61 25.53 -11.99
N GLY A 37 6.58 24.73 -10.92
CA GLY A 37 7.74 24.05 -10.35
C GLY A 37 8.74 24.97 -9.65
N THR A 38 8.41 26.22 -9.35
CA THR A 38 9.25 27.11 -8.53
C THR A 38 9.40 26.56 -7.10
N TYR A 39 8.31 26.01 -6.56
CA TYR A 39 8.28 25.29 -5.30
C TYR A 39 8.12 23.78 -5.56
N LYS A 40 9.00 22.98 -4.97
CA LYS A 40 9.05 21.51 -5.12
C LYS A 40 9.25 20.88 -3.75
N LEU A 41 8.16 20.66 -3.02
CA LEU A 41 8.19 20.27 -1.60
C LEU A 41 9.06 21.24 -0.78
N THR A 42 9.01 22.52 -1.12
CA THR A 42 9.83 23.57 -0.53
C THR A 42 9.25 23.95 0.82
N ARG A 43 10.09 23.99 1.87
CA ARG A 43 9.67 24.48 3.18
C ARG A 43 9.51 25.99 3.17
N LEU A 44 8.42 26.45 3.76
CA LEU A 44 8.12 27.86 3.94
C LEU A 44 7.98 28.16 5.44
N THR A 45 8.26 29.40 5.81
CA THR A 45 7.93 29.89 7.15
C THR A 45 6.42 29.86 7.31
N ALA A 46 5.92 29.00 8.20
CA ALA A 46 4.50 28.97 8.50
C ALA A 46 4.10 30.22 9.29
N PRO A 47 2.89 30.76 9.06
CA PRO A 47 2.32 31.77 9.95
C PRO A 47 2.32 31.24 11.39
N ALA A 48 2.85 32.02 12.32
CA ALA A 48 2.77 31.68 13.73
C ALA A 48 1.32 31.83 14.22
N LYS A 49 0.85 30.89 15.03
CA LYS A 49 -0.40 31.07 15.79
C LYS A 49 -0.17 32.18 16.81
N GLY A 50 -0.56 33.40 16.47
CA GLY A 50 -0.54 34.52 17.41
C GLY A 50 -1.55 34.28 18.54
N LEU A 51 -1.19 34.64 19.78
CA LEU A 51 -2.11 34.71 20.93
C LEU A 51 -2.96 35.99 20.94
N GLY A 52 -2.93 36.78 19.85
CA GLY A 52 -3.46 38.15 19.82
C GLY A 52 -4.83 38.29 19.16
N THR A 53 -5.60 39.28 19.61
CA THR A 53 -6.81 39.80 18.98
C THR A 53 -6.48 40.33 17.58
N GLN A 54 -7.28 39.96 16.56
CA GLN A 54 -7.09 40.41 15.18
C GLN A 54 -7.00 41.95 15.09
N PRO A 55 -6.09 42.52 14.26
CA PRO A 55 -6.11 43.94 13.95
C PRO A 55 -7.42 44.31 13.25
N SER A 56 -8.08 45.39 13.68
CA SER A 56 -9.25 45.92 12.97
C SER A 56 -8.86 46.31 11.54
N GLY A 57 -9.55 45.74 10.53
CA GLY A 57 -9.32 46.04 9.12
C GLY A 57 -8.53 45.00 8.32
N SER A 58 -8.25 43.81 8.88
CA SER A 58 -7.54 42.74 8.17
C SER A 58 -8.39 42.06 7.09
N THR A 59 -7.90 42.04 5.83
CA THR A 59 -8.44 41.30 4.68
C THR A 59 -7.97 39.83 4.60
N LEU A 60 -7.68 39.19 5.73
CA LEU A 60 -7.18 37.82 5.77
C LEU A 60 -8.31 36.79 5.74
N TRP A 61 -8.08 35.70 5.02
CA TRP A 61 -8.92 34.51 5.06
C TRP A 61 -8.95 33.94 6.48
N ASN A 62 -10.14 33.79 7.06
CA ASN A 62 -10.30 33.23 8.40
C ASN A 62 -10.65 31.74 8.31
N LEU A 63 -9.71 30.87 8.64
CA LEU A 63 -9.92 29.42 8.76
C LEU A 63 -9.77 29.02 10.23
N SER A 64 -10.87 28.56 10.83
CA SER A 64 -10.87 28.03 12.20
C SER A 64 -11.02 26.50 12.19
N LEU A 65 -10.22 25.81 13.01
CA LEU A 65 -10.33 24.36 13.23
C LEU A 65 -11.04 24.09 14.56
N ASN A 66 -12.04 23.21 14.55
CA ASN A 66 -12.73 22.72 15.75
C ASN A 66 -12.11 21.40 16.21
N ASP A 67 -11.30 21.43 17.28
CA ASP A 67 -10.60 20.26 17.86
C ASP A 67 -11.41 19.62 19.02
N THR A 68 -12.74 19.65 18.96
CA THR A 68 -13.59 18.93 19.93
C THR A 68 -13.88 17.52 19.43
N THR A 69 -14.04 16.57 20.36
CA THR A 69 -14.37 15.17 20.03
C THR A 69 -15.64 15.05 19.18
N ALA A 70 -16.64 15.92 19.40
CA ALA A 70 -17.86 15.99 18.58
C ALA A 70 -17.61 16.41 17.12
N ALA A 71 -16.51 17.13 16.86
CA ALA A 71 -16.11 17.58 15.54
C ALA A 71 -15.14 16.61 14.83
N TYR A 72 -14.70 15.54 15.50
CA TYR A 72 -13.82 14.55 14.88
C TYR A 72 -14.52 13.78 13.75
N ARG A 73 -13.71 13.28 12.82
CA ARG A 73 -14.16 12.54 11.63
C ARG A 73 -13.39 11.22 11.54
N GLN A 74 -13.28 10.65 10.34
CA GLN A 74 -12.58 9.39 10.13
C GLN A 74 -11.12 9.48 10.59
N SER A 75 -10.64 8.39 11.21
CA SER A 75 -9.21 8.18 11.40
C SER A 75 -8.55 7.89 10.05
N VAL A 76 -7.43 8.54 9.78
CA VAL A 76 -6.65 8.32 8.57
C VAL A 76 -5.63 7.22 8.83
N THR A 77 -5.65 6.15 8.04
CA THR A 77 -4.68 5.04 8.18
C THR A 77 -3.28 5.44 7.73
N GLY A 78 -3.19 6.14 6.59
CA GLY A 78 -1.91 6.57 6.03
C GLY A 78 -2.05 7.02 4.58
N PHE A 79 -0.93 7.47 4.03
CA PHE A 79 -0.80 7.85 2.63
C PHE A 79 0.42 7.15 2.03
N GLY A 80 0.40 6.91 0.73
CA GLY A 80 1.55 6.38 0.01
C GLY A 80 1.26 6.04 -1.43
N ALA A 81 1.91 4.99 -1.92
CA ALA A 81 1.95 4.65 -3.34
C ALA A 81 1.83 3.14 -3.59
N ALA A 82 1.61 2.78 -4.86
CA ALA A 82 1.64 1.39 -5.31
C ALA A 82 3.06 0.97 -5.70
N ILE A 83 3.47 -0.22 -5.26
CA ILE A 83 4.66 -0.92 -5.72
C ILE A 83 4.20 -2.00 -6.69
N THR A 84 4.68 -1.89 -7.92
CA THR A 84 4.37 -2.79 -9.04
C THR A 84 5.65 -3.43 -9.56
N ASP A 85 5.54 -4.42 -10.44
CA ASP A 85 6.69 -4.99 -11.13
C ASP A 85 7.51 -3.91 -11.86
N ALA A 86 6.85 -2.95 -12.51
CA ALA A 86 7.52 -1.80 -13.10
C ALA A 86 8.29 -0.96 -12.05
N THR A 87 7.74 -0.78 -10.85
CA THR A 87 8.46 -0.13 -9.74
C THR A 87 9.71 -0.91 -9.35
N VAL A 88 9.60 -2.23 -9.21
CA VAL A 88 10.73 -3.11 -8.84
C VAL A 88 11.82 -3.09 -9.90
N VAL A 89 11.45 -3.17 -11.18
CA VAL A 89 12.40 -3.09 -12.31
C VAL A 89 13.14 -1.76 -12.30
N ASN A 90 12.44 -0.64 -12.15
CA ASN A 90 13.09 0.68 -12.12
C ASN A 90 13.96 0.87 -10.87
N TRP A 91 13.50 0.39 -9.72
CA TRP A 91 14.29 0.38 -8.48
C TRP A 91 15.61 -0.36 -8.65
N ASN A 92 15.60 -1.55 -9.27
CA ASN A 92 16.79 -2.36 -9.48
C ASN A 92 17.79 -1.77 -10.49
N ARG A 93 17.37 -0.79 -11.30
CA ARG A 93 18.27 -0.04 -12.21
C ARG A 93 19.00 1.11 -11.53
N LEU A 94 18.56 1.51 -10.34
CA LEU A 94 19.20 2.57 -9.56
C LEU A 94 20.51 2.04 -8.95
N SER A 95 21.52 2.90 -8.90
CA SER A 95 22.71 2.65 -8.07
C SER A 95 22.34 2.60 -6.58
N SER A 96 23.20 1.99 -5.76
CA SER A 96 22.94 1.87 -4.31
C SER A 96 22.72 3.23 -3.63
N SER A 97 23.44 4.28 -4.04
CA SER A 97 23.28 5.64 -3.49
C SER A 97 21.92 6.26 -3.86
N GLN A 98 21.47 6.04 -5.10
CA GLN A 98 20.14 6.46 -5.54
C GLN A 98 19.03 5.69 -4.81
N GLN A 99 19.19 4.38 -4.61
CA GLN A 99 18.25 3.57 -3.81
C GLN A 99 18.13 4.12 -2.38
N THR A 100 19.25 4.35 -1.70
CA THR A 100 19.25 4.92 -0.34
C THR A 100 18.58 6.30 -0.31
N SER A 101 18.92 7.19 -1.26
CA SER A 101 18.34 8.53 -1.32
C SER A 101 16.82 8.49 -1.55
N LEU A 102 16.35 7.65 -2.48
CA LEU A 102 14.94 7.50 -2.79
C LEU A 102 14.16 6.89 -1.62
N MET A 103 14.72 5.87 -0.95
CA MET A 103 14.12 5.27 0.25
C MET A 103 13.93 6.32 1.35
N ASN A 104 14.94 7.14 1.59
CA ASN A 104 14.88 8.18 2.62
C ASN A 104 13.79 9.21 2.32
N ILE A 105 13.76 9.75 1.08
CA ILE A 105 12.78 10.75 0.63
C ILE A 105 11.34 10.21 0.61
N LEU A 106 11.14 8.90 0.40
CA LEU A 106 9.79 8.34 0.32
C LEU A 106 9.29 7.76 1.63
N MET A 107 10.11 7.02 2.36
CA MET A 107 9.65 6.11 3.43
C MET A 107 10.00 6.56 4.85
N THR A 108 10.88 7.53 5.03
CA THR A 108 11.36 7.90 6.39
C THR A 108 10.94 9.33 6.76
N SER A 109 11.19 9.77 7.99
CA SER A 109 10.94 11.16 8.40
C SER A 109 12.06 12.13 7.99
N SER A 110 13.10 11.65 7.30
CA SER A 110 14.26 12.44 6.88
C SER A 110 14.65 12.11 5.43
N PRO A 111 14.95 13.10 4.57
CA PRO A 111 15.17 14.50 4.88
C PRO A 111 13.88 15.26 5.19
N SER A 112 14.09 16.51 5.56
CA SER A 112 13.10 17.57 5.75
C SER A 112 11.91 17.56 4.76
N ASN A 113 12.16 17.26 3.48
CA ASN A 113 11.16 17.21 2.42
C ASN A 113 10.68 15.78 2.10
N SER A 114 10.84 14.84 3.03
CA SER A 114 10.37 13.46 2.85
C SER A 114 8.84 13.38 2.83
N ALA A 115 8.33 12.46 2.02
CA ALA A 115 6.92 12.10 1.95
C ALA A 115 6.45 11.25 3.13
N ASN A 116 7.39 10.54 3.80
CA ASN A 116 7.13 9.66 4.94
C ASN A 116 5.90 8.75 4.75
N PHE A 117 5.85 8.05 3.61
CA PHE A 117 4.77 7.15 3.26
C PHE A 117 4.60 6.06 4.31
N SER A 118 3.33 5.83 4.66
CA SER A 118 2.91 4.92 5.72
C SER A 118 1.86 3.91 5.26
N LEU A 119 1.35 4.03 4.03
CA LEU A 119 0.43 3.07 3.42
C LEU A 119 0.90 2.72 2.02
N MET A 120 1.35 1.48 1.82
CA MET A 120 1.82 0.99 0.53
C MET A 120 0.85 -0.05 -0.03
N ARG A 121 0.57 0.02 -1.32
CA ARG A 121 -0.16 -1.04 -2.04
C ARG A 121 0.83 -1.89 -2.83
N HIS A 122 0.65 -3.20 -2.89
CA HIS A 122 1.37 -4.06 -3.82
C HIS A 122 0.44 -5.03 -4.55
N THR A 123 0.97 -5.62 -5.61
CA THR A 123 0.26 -6.59 -6.44
C THR A 123 0.54 -8.01 -5.94
N ILE A 124 -0.50 -8.84 -5.89
CA ILE A 124 -0.37 -10.28 -5.66
C ILE A 124 -0.44 -10.93 -7.05
N GLY A 125 0.71 -11.41 -7.54
CA GLY A 125 0.89 -11.73 -8.95
C GLY A 125 1.08 -10.49 -9.82
N SER A 126 0.89 -10.65 -11.12
CA SER A 126 1.00 -9.57 -12.10
C SER A 126 -0.10 -8.51 -11.97
N SER A 127 0.18 -7.36 -12.58
CA SER A 127 -0.75 -6.27 -12.87
C SER A 127 -0.58 -5.85 -14.34
N ASP A 128 -1.37 -4.88 -14.77
CA ASP A 128 -1.18 -4.15 -16.02
C ASP A 128 0.19 -3.44 -16.11
N LEU A 129 0.86 -3.21 -14.97
CA LEU A 129 2.22 -2.67 -14.89
C LEU A 129 3.30 -3.75 -14.72
N SER A 130 3.03 -4.96 -15.22
CA SER A 130 3.98 -6.08 -15.29
C SER A 130 4.32 -6.38 -16.75
N ALA A 131 5.56 -6.81 -17.00
CA ALA A 131 6.00 -7.10 -18.38
C ALA A 131 5.29 -8.33 -18.98
N THR A 132 4.90 -9.27 -18.13
CA THR A 132 4.17 -10.48 -18.49
C THR A 132 3.06 -10.71 -17.48
N ALA A 133 1.97 -11.33 -17.93
CA ALA A 133 0.93 -11.79 -17.02
C ALA A 133 1.37 -13.10 -16.35
N TYR A 134 1.21 -13.15 -15.03
CA TYR A 134 1.47 -14.34 -14.21
C TYR A 134 0.67 -14.29 -12.91
N THR A 135 0.50 -15.45 -12.29
CA THR A 135 0.12 -15.60 -10.89
C THR A 135 1.20 -16.39 -10.15
N TYR A 136 1.01 -16.58 -8.84
CA TYR A 136 1.92 -17.41 -8.07
C TYR A 136 1.62 -18.91 -8.18
N ASP A 137 0.59 -19.30 -8.94
CA ASP A 137 0.21 -20.69 -9.11
C ASP A 137 -0.47 -20.91 -10.47
N ASP A 138 0.20 -20.54 -11.55
CA ASP A 138 -0.34 -20.74 -12.90
C ASP A 138 -0.38 -22.23 -13.28
N ASN A 139 0.50 -23.05 -12.70
CA ASN A 139 0.59 -24.51 -12.88
C ASN A 139 0.41 -25.01 -14.33
N ASN A 140 0.96 -24.26 -15.30
CA ASN A 140 0.78 -24.51 -16.74
C ASN A 140 -0.70 -24.65 -17.17
N GLY A 141 -1.62 -23.97 -16.49
CA GLY A 141 -3.06 -24.04 -16.69
C GLY A 141 -3.75 -25.24 -16.06
N ASN A 142 -3.02 -26.14 -15.38
CA ASN A 142 -3.62 -27.27 -14.69
C ASN A 142 -4.14 -26.85 -13.32
N PRO A 143 -5.27 -27.39 -12.86
CA PRO A 143 -5.77 -27.12 -11.52
C PRO A 143 -4.77 -27.56 -10.45
N ASP A 144 -4.54 -26.70 -9.45
CA ASP A 144 -3.77 -27.04 -8.25
C ASP A 144 -4.53 -26.62 -6.97
N PRO A 145 -5.62 -27.31 -6.62
CA PRO A 145 -6.42 -26.95 -5.44
C PRO A 145 -5.65 -27.06 -4.12
N GLN A 146 -4.52 -27.77 -4.11
CA GLN A 146 -3.67 -27.96 -2.93
C GLN A 146 -2.50 -26.96 -2.89
N LEU A 147 -2.38 -26.07 -3.89
CA LEU A 147 -1.30 -25.08 -4.02
C LEU A 147 0.10 -25.69 -3.94
N THR A 148 0.26 -26.93 -4.43
CA THR A 148 1.53 -27.68 -4.37
C THR A 148 2.64 -27.05 -5.21
N ASN A 149 2.29 -26.30 -6.24
CA ASN A 149 3.18 -25.60 -7.16
C ASN A 149 3.22 -24.09 -6.91
N PHE A 150 2.61 -23.61 -5.82
CA PHE A 150 2.65 -22.20 -5.47
C PHE A 150 4.10 -21.73 -5.30
N ALA A 151 4.47 -20.70 -6.05
CA ALA A 151 5.77 -20.05 -5.96
C ALA A 151 5.66 -18.56 -6.28
N LEU A 152 6.36 -17.73 -5.52
CA LEU A 152 6.45 -16.29 -5.82
C LEU A 152 7.11 -16.00 -7.17
N GLY A 153 7.95 -16.94 -7.65
CA GLY A 153 8.76 -16.75 -8.84
C GLY A 153 9.75 -15.58 -8.70
N PRO A 154 10.50 -15.27 -9.77
CA PRO A 154 11.47 -14.18 -9.76
C PRO A 154 10.85 -12.81 -9.43
N ASN A 155 9.69 -12.49 -10.03
CA ASN A 155 9.05 -11.19 -9.83
C ASN A 155 8.47 -11.04 -8.41
N GLY A 156 7.77 -12.05 -7.90
CA GLY A 156 7.24 -12.03 -6.53
C GLY A 156 8.33 -11.99 -5.47
N THR A 157 9.45 -12.71 -5.67
CA THR A 157 10.61 -12.63 -4.76
C THR A 157 11.28 -11.26 -4.81
N ALA A 158 11.40 -10.64 -5.98
CA ALA A 158 11.95 -9.30 -6.13
C ALA A 158 11.04 -8.23 -5.48
N MET A 159 9.72 -8.35 -5.66
CA MET A 159 8.70 -7.55 -4.97
C MET A 159 8.83 -7.68 -3.44
N ALA A 160 8.84 -8.90 -2.92
CA ALA A 160 8.97 -9.16 -1.49
C ALA A 160 10.27 -8.58 -0.91
N SER A 161 11.37 -8.67 -1.67
CA SER A 161 12.66 -8.10 -1.27
C SER A 161 12.62 -6.57 -1.16
N LEU A 162 11.98 -5.88 -2.10
CA LEU A 162 11.81 -4.41 -2.03
C LEU A 162 10.88 -4.01 -0.89
N LEU A 163 9.76 -4.72 -0.71
CA LEU A 163 8.84 -4.48 0.39
C LEU A 163 9.49 -4.70 1.76
N ALA A 164 10.38 -5.71 1.90
CA ALA A 164 11.16 -5.92 3.11
C ALA A 164 12.08 -4.72 3.41
N LYS A 165 12.78 -4.19 2.39
CA LYS A 165 13.60 -2.96 2.54
C LYS A 165 12.76 -1.76 2.98
N MET A 166 11.58 -1.58 2.39
CA MET A 166 10.64 -0.53 2.79
C MET A 166 10.15 -0.71 4.22
N ARG A 167 9.85 -1.94 4.65
CA ARG A 167 9.45 -2.25 6.04
C ARG A 167 10.55 -1.95 7.04
N THR A 168 11.82 -2.23 6.69
CA THR A 168 12.96 -1.86 7.53
C THR A 168 13.08 -0.35 7.71
N ALA A 169 12.88 0.42 6.63
CA ALA A 169 12.92 1.88 6.68
C ALA A 169 11.69 2.49 7.38
N ALA A 170 10.52 1.88 7.22
CA ALA A 170 9.24 2.31 7.78
C ALA A 170 8.56 1.17 8.57
N PRO A 171 8.99 0.87 9.81
CA PRO A 171 8.50 -0.27 10.58
C PRO A 171 7.00 -0.26 10.89
N ARG A 172 6.36 0.90 10.77
CA ARG A 172 4.92 1.11 11.02
C ARG A 172 4.08 1.17 9.74
N MET A 173 4.67 0.94 8.55
CA MET A 173 3.91 1.02 7.30
C MET A 173 2.81 -0.04 7.25
N THR A 174 1.62 0.33 6.80
CA THR A 174 0.57 -0.60 6.42
C THR A 174 0.83 -1.07 4.98
N LEU A 175 0.71 -2.37 4.74
CA LEU A 175 0.83 -2.96 3.42
C LEU A 175 -0.53 -3.54 2.99
N LEU A 176 -1.02 -3.09 1.83
CA LEU A 176 -2.24 -3.57 1.20
C LEU A 176 -1.87 -4.43 -0.02
N GLY A 177 -2.19 -5.72 0.01
CA GLY A 177 -2.05 -6.62 -1.14
C GLY A 177 -3.37 -6.76 -1.89
N SER A 178 -3.31 -6.75 -3.22
CA SER A 178 -4.47 -7.06 -4.07
C SER A 178 -4.03 -7.78 -5.34
N SER A 179 -4.77 -8.80 -5.76
CA SER A 179 -4.59 -9.46 -7.05
C SER A 179 -5.40 -8.76 -8.14
N TRP A 180 -4.91 -8.84 -9.39
CA TRP A 180 -5.68 -8.41 -10.57
C TRP A 180 -6.57 -9.54 -11.10
N SER A 181 -6.17 -10.79 -10.86
CA SER A 181 -6.91 -11.97 -11.26
C SER A 181 -6.49 -13.15 -10.38
N ALA A 182 -7.38 -14.14 -10.26
CA ALA A 182 -7.01 -15.49 -9.88
C ALA A 182 -6.19 -16.17 -11.00
N PRO A 183 -5.47 -17.28 -10.72
CA PRO A 183 -4.89 -18.14 -11.75
C PRO A 183 -5.92 -18.52 -12.81
N GLY A 184 -5.45 -18.72 -14.05
CA GLY A 184 -6.33 -19.05 -15.18
C GLY A 184 -7.19 -20.28 -14.92
N TRP A 185 -6.61 -21.32 -14.31
CA TRP A 185 -7.30 -22.56 -13.98
C TRP A 185 -8.44 -22.40 -12.96
N MET A 186 -8.46 -21.31 -12.17
CA MET A 186 -9.58 -21.02 -11.26
C MET A 186 -10.77 -20.34 -11.96
N LYS A 187 -10.65 -20.00 -13.25
CA LYS A 187 -11.67 -19.24 -14.00
C LYS A 187 -12.30 -20.12 -15.07
N ARG A 188 -13.59 -19.92 -15.35
CA ARG A 188 -14.34 -20.76 -16.31
C ARG A 188 -13.77 -20.70 -17.74
N ASN A 189 -13.15 -19.57 -18.11
CA ASN A 189 -12.50 -19.42 -19.40
C ASN A 189 -11.05 -19.92 -19.45
N GLY A 190 -10.49 -20.41 -18.33
CA GLY A 190 -9.14 -20.97 -18.26
C GLY A 190 -8.00 -19.96 -18.49
N VAL A 191 -8.29 -18.68 -18.67
CA VAL A 191 -7.30 -17.67 -19.08
C VAL A 191 -7.09 -16.61 -18.00
N LEU A 192 -5.83 -16.27 -17.78
CA LEU A 192 -5.44 -15.21 -16.85
C LEU A 192 -5.83 -13.84 -17.39
N THR A 193 -5.50 -13.56 -18.65
CA THR A 193 -5.75 -12.29 -19.35
C THR A 193 -6.73 -12.46 -20.51
N GLY A 194 -7.43 -11.40 -20.89
CA GLY A 194 -8.33 -11.41 -22.05
C GLY A 194 -9.56 -10.57 -21.81
N ASN A 195 -10.68 -10.99 -22.39
CA ASN A 195 -11.97 -10.31 -22.27
C ASN A 195 -12.79 -10.83 -21.08
N ALA A 196 -13.99 -10.25 -20.89
CA ALA A 196 -14.90 -10.58 -19.80
C ALA A 196 -15.74 -11.85 -20.03
N ASN A 197 -15.58 -12.55 -21.15
CA ASN A 197 -16.39 -13.73 -21.44
C ASN A 197 -15.99 -14.87 -20.52
N ASN A 198 -16.93 -15.34 -19.68
CA ASN A 198 -16.76 -16.42 -18.71
C ASN A 198 -15.51 -16.27 -17.83
N ASN A 199 -15.17 -15.03 -17.44
CA ASN A 199 -14.00 -14.74 -16.60
C ASN A 199 -14.26 -14.88 -15.10
N ASN A 200 -15.46 -15.33 -14.72
CA ASN A 200 -15.83 -15.63 -13.34
C ASN A 200 -15.15 -16.91 -12.82
N LEU A 201 -15.08 -17.04 -11.50
CA LEU A 201 -14.47 -18.18 -10.84
C LEU A 201 -15.26 -19.47 -11.12
N GLN A 202 -14.54 -20.56 -11.31
CA GLN A 202 -15.06 -21.92 -11.38
C GLN A 202 -15.05 -22.52 -9.97
N TYR A 203 -16.21 -22.99 -9.51
CA TYR A 203 -16.42 -23.48 -8.14
C TYR A 203 -16.27 -24.99 -8.00
N THR A 204 -16.09 -25.72 -9.10
CA THR A 204 -15.90 -27.18 -9.07
C THR A 204 -14.66 -27.62 -8.26
N TYR A 205 -13.73 -26.71 -8.00
CA TYR A 205 -12.56 -26.95 -7.13
C TYR A 205 -12.85 -26.77 -5.64
N LEU A 206 -13.96 -26.11 -5.28
CA LEU A 206 -14.41 -25.91 -3.90
C LEU A 206 -15.36 -27.02 -3.45
N ASN A 207 -16.20 -27.53 -4.35
CA ASN A 207 -17.13 -28.61 -4.08
C ASN A 207 -17.39 -29.44 -5.35
N SER A 208 -17.11 -30.75 -5.29
CA SER A 208 -17.33 -31.68 -6.40
C SER A 208 -18.81 -31.94 -6.72
N THR A 209 -19.72 -31.46 -5.88
CA THR A 209 -21.18 -31.64 -6.04
C THR A 209 -21.91 -30.38 -6.52
N GLU A 210 -21.23 -29.24 -6.58
CA GLU A 210 -21.81 -28.00 -7.05
C GLU A 210 -21.64 -27.94 -8.57
N THR A 211 -22.76 -27.91 -9.31
CA THR A 211 -22.79 -27.85 -10.78
C THR A 211 -23.26 -26.50 -11.27
N ASP A 212 -22.56 -25.96 -12.28
CA ASP A 212 -23.03 -24.99 -13.29
C ASP A 212 -24.52 -24.54 -13.21
N TYR A 213 -24.94 -23.54 -12.40
CA TYR A 213 -26.22 -22.84 -12.63
C TYR A 213 -26.25 -22.10 -13.98
#